data_AF-A0A2G9ZUE1-F1
#
_entry.id   AF-A0A2G9ZUE1-F1
#
_cell.length_a   1.000
_cell.length_b   1.000
_cell.length_c   1.000
_cell.angle_alpha   90.00
_cell.angle_beta   90.00
_cell.angle_gamma   90.00
#
_symmetry.space_group_name_H-M   'P 1'
#
loop_
_entity.id
_entity.type
_entity.pdbx_description
1 polymer ?
#
loop_
_entity_poly.entity_id
_entity_poly.type
_entity_poly.pdbx_seq_one_letter_code
_entity_poly.pdbx_strand_id
1 'polypeptide(L)'
;KVIRLESYEDALNNIAFDDPSGQQAMHFEDYLLQYMLQWETRQSETLLNVEKLAKPFSYQLHIHRDGETCAQAVDLPETFAYLLCLYVRKRQALNDNDRRYLVYRGATREGRKVAVICRETEGWMEKDYTRDKEFVAARKIAEGMDDVYVNGDSYIPGARALEKLFKERMFAPVEV
;
A
#
# COMPACT_ATOMS: atom_id res chain seq x y z
N LYS A 1 2.56 -3.15 20.93
CA LYS A 1 1.87 -2.57 19.74
C LYS A 1 0.63 -3.41 19.49
N VAL A 2 -0.52 -2.79 19.26
CA VAL A 2 -1.75 -3.52 18.87
C VAL A 2 -1.88 -3.41 17.36
N ILE A 3 -2.05 -4.54 16.68
CA ILE A 3 -2.32 -4.60 15.25
C ILE A 3 -3.73 -5.18 15.10
N ARG A 4 -4.57 -4.50 14.31
CA ARG A 4 -5.91 -4.97 13.96
C ARG A 4 -5.94 -5.15 12.45
N LEU A 5 -6.34 -6.34 12.02
CA LEU A 5 -6.55 -6.65 10.61
C LEU A 5 -8.00 -6.37 10.24
N GLU A 6 -8.24 -6.14 8.95
CA GLU A 6 -9.58 -6.13 8.38
C GLU A 6 -10.27 -7.47 8.68
N SER A 7 -11.54 -7.42 9.09
CA SER A 7 -12.31 -8.65 9.34
C SER A 7 -12.83 -9.23 8.03
N TYR A 8 -13.24 -10.50 8.06
CA TYR A 8 -13.87 -11.15 6.90
C TYR A 8 -15.10 -10.37 6.40
N GLU A 9 -15.98 -9.98 7.32
CA GLU A 9 -17.18 -9.21 6.99
C GLU A 9 -16.83 -7.83 6.42
N ASP A 10 -15.82 -7.15 6.99
CA ASP A 10 -15.37 -5.86 6.46
C ASP A 10 -14.78 -6.02 5.05
N ALA A 11 -13.99 -7.07 4.80
CA ALA A 11 -13.42 -7.34 3.49
C ALA A 11 -14.49 -7.56 2.43
N LEU A 12 -15.51 -8.38 2.73
CA LEU A 12 -16.65 -8.59 1.82
C LEU A 12 -17.40 -7.28 1.52
N ASN A 13 -17.65 -6.47 2.55
CA ASN A 13 -18.35 -5.19 2.38
C ASN A 13 -17.54 -4.13 1.64
N ASN A 14 -16.20 -4.24 1.64
CA ASN A 14 -15.32 -3.36 0.87
C ASN A 14 -15.12 -3.80 -0.59
N ILE A 15 -15.71 -4.91 -1.03
CA ILE A 15 -15.69 -5.29 -2.44
C ILE A 15 -16.54 -4.28 -3.23
N ALA A 16 -15.86 -3.44 -4.00
CA ALA A 16 -16.45 -2.46 -4.89
C ALA A 16 -16.17 -2.84 -6.35
N PHE A 17 -17.15 -2.62 -7.22
CA PHE A 17 -17.05 -2.85 -8.65
C PHE A 17 -16.67 -1.56 -9.38
N ASP A 18 -15.83 -1.68 -10.40
CA ASP A 18 -15.42 -0.57 -11.27
C ASP A 18 -16.62 -0.03 -12.08
N ASP A 19 -17.62 -0.87 -12.39
CA ASP A 19 -18.85 -0.52 -13.12
C ASP A 19 -20.12 -0.94 -12.34
N PRO A 20 -21.11 -0.05 -12.16
CA PRO A 20 -22.38 -0.38 -11.47
C PRO A 20 -23.22 -1.48 -12.14
N SER A 21 -22.98 -1.80 -13.42
CA SER A 21 -23.61 -2.95 -14.09
C SER A 21 -23.13 -4.31 -13.56
N GLY A 22 -21.92 -4.38 -12.98
CA GLY A 22 -21.38 -5.60 -12.35
C GLY A 22 -22.18 -6.08 -11.14
N GLN A 23 -22.89 -5.20 -10.42
CA GLN A 23 -23.70 -5.61 -9.27
C GLN A 23 -24.93 -6.45 -9.66
N GLN A 24 -25.43 -6.30 -10.89
CA GLN A 24 -26.58 -7.09 -11.40
C GLN A 24 -26.19 -8.53 -11.75
N ALA A 25 -24.89 -8.85 -11.67
CA ALA A 25 -24.30 -10.12 -12.05
C ALA A 25 -24.06 -11.10 -10.88
N MET A 26 -24.53 -10.79 -9.66
CA MET A 26 -24.46 -11.73 -8.52
C MET A 26 -25.42 -12.94 -8.63
N HIS A 27 -26.10 -13.12 -9.77
CA HIS A 27 -26.97 -14.26 -10.08
C HIS A 27 -26.35 -15.30 -11.04
N PHE A 28 -25.08 -15.17 -11.40
CA PHE A 28 -24.45 -15.99 -12.44
C PHE A 28 -23.60 -17.16 -11.91
N GLU A 29 -23.30 -18.10 -12.82
CA GLU A 29 -22.50 -19.31 -12.57
C GLU A 29 -21.09 -19.00 -12.04
N ASP A 30 -20.49 -19.96 -11.31
CA ASP A 30 -19.21 -19.85 -10.59
C ASP A 30 -18.06 -19.22 -11.41
N TYR A 31 -17.99 -19.48 -12.71
CA TYR A 31 -16.93 -18.94 -13.57
C TYR A 31 -17.03 -17.40 -13.73
N LEU A 32 -18.25 -16.87 -13.81
CA LEU A 32 -18.45 -15.43 -14.00
C LEU A 32 -18.17 -14.70 -12.69
N LEU A 33 -18.56 -15.28 -11.56
CA LEU A 33 -18.21 -14.75 -10.24
C LEU A 33 -16.69 -14.65 -10.06
N GLN A 34 -15.94 -15.68 -10.46
CA GLN A 34 -14.47 -15.64 -10.41
C GLN A 34 -13.89 -14.53 -11.29
N TYR A 35 -14.41 -14.36 -12.51
CA TYR A 35 -13.99 -13.27 -13.39
C TYR A 35 -14.24 -11.90 -12.77
N MET A 36 -15.45 -11.68 -12.26
CA MET A 36 -15.87 -10.42 -11.65
C MET A 36 -14.98 -10.05 -10.45
N LEU A 37 -14.74 -10.99 -9.54
CA LEU A 37 -13.86 -10.79 -8.38
C LEU A 37 -12.41 -10.52 -8.78
N GLN A 38 -11.95 -11.13 -9.87
CA GLN A 38 -10.58 -10.95 -10.33
C GLN A 38 -10.36 -9.61 -11.06
N TRP A 39 -11.32 -9.21 -11.88
CA TRP A 39 -11.14 -8.11 -12.84
C TRP A 39 -11.97 -6.89 -12.51
N GLU A 40 -13.25 -7.05 -12.22
CA GLU A 40 -14.17 -5.93 -12.03
C GLU A 40 -14.07 -5.31 -10.64
N THR A 41 -13.53 -6.02 -9.66
CA THR A 41 -13.37 -5.52 -8.29
C THR A 41 -11.92 -5.21 -7.92
N ARG A 42 -10.99 -5.29 -8.87
CA ARG A 42 -9.54 -5.17 -8.62
C ARG A 42 -9.11 -3.81 -8.06
N GLN A 43 -9.93 -2.77 -8.25
CA GLN A 43 -9.72 -1.43 -7.72
C GLN A 43 -10.44 -1.19 -6.39
N SER A 44 -11.10 -2.20 -5.81
CA SER A 44 -11.59 -2.12 -4.44
C SER A 44 -10.44 -1.91 -3.44
N GLU A 45 -10.72 -1.19 -2.37
CA GLU A 45 -9.71 -0.83 -1.38
C GLU A 45 -9.19 -2.05 -0.61
N THR A 46 -10.06 -3.03 -0.32
CA THR A 46 -9.65 -4.30 0.30
C THR A 46 -8.68 -5.09 -0.60
N LEU A 47 -8.82 -4.98 -1.92
CA LEU A 47 -7.92 -5.63 -2.89
C LEU A 47 -6.67 -4.80 -3.25
N LEU A 48 -6.36 -3.78 -2.46
CA LEU A 48 -5.30 -2.79 -2.69
C LEU A 48 -5.46 -2.08 -4.04
N ASN A 49 -6.28 -1.02 -4.05
CA ASN A 49 -6.30 -0.04 -5.12
C ASN A 49 -4.94 0.70 -5.22
N VAL A 50 -4.16 0.37 -6.26
CA VAL A 50 -2.83 0.93 -6.47
C VAL A 50 -2.84 2.40 -6.91
N GLU A 51 -3.92 2.87 -7.53
CA GLU A 51 -4.03 4.28 -7.96
C GLU A 51 -4.11 5.21 -6.74
N LYS A 52 -4.78 4.74 -5.68
CA LYS A 52 -4.88 5.46 -4.40
C LYS A 52 -3.56 5.47 -3.61
N LEU A 53 -2.54 4.72 -4.03
CA LEU A 53 -1.21 4.78 -3.40
C LEU A 53 -0.45 6.07 -3.68
N ALA A 54 -0.96 6.96 -4.54
CA ALA A 54 -0.47 8.33 -4.63
C ALA A 54 -0.77 9.16 -3.36
N LYS A 55 -1.76 8.74 -2.55
CA LYS A 55 -2.12 9.33 -1.25
C LYS A 55 -2.13 8.26 -0.14
N PRO A 56 -0.98 7.65 0.18
CA PRO A 56 -0.95 6.47 1.04
C PRO A 56 -1.39 6.75 2.49
N PHE A 57 -1.39 8.01 2.94
CA PHE A 57 -1.81 8.40 4.29
C PHE A 57 -3.31 8.69 4.43
N SER A 58 -4.02 8.78 3.30
CA SER A 58 -5.46 9.04 3.24
C SER A 58 -6.24 7.81 2.79
N TYR A 59 -5.59 6.65 2.71
CA TYR A 59 -6.21 5.39 2.33
C TYR A 59 -7.17 4.92 3.42
N GLN A 60 -8.36 4.50 3.03
CA GLN A 60 -9.44 4.14 3.95
C GLN A 60 -10.13 2.85 3.52
N LEU A 61 -10.62 2.12 4.52
CA LEU A 61 -11.56 1.02 4.37
C LEU A 61 -12.87 1.38 5.07
N HIS A 62 -13.97 0.80 4.62
CA HIS A 62 -15.30 0.95 5.21
C HIS A 62 -15.52 -0.18 6.22
N ILE A 63 -15.61 0.16 7.50
CA ILE A 63 -15.75 -0.81 8.59
C ILE A 63 -17.18 -0.76 9.10
N HIS A 64 -17.82 -1.93 9.24
CA HIS A 64 -19.16 -2.04 9.80
C HIS A 64 -19.09 -2.20 11.32
N ARG A 65 -19.68 -1.26 12.06
CA ARG A 65 -19.84 -1.34 13.54
C ARG A 65 -21.18 -0.80 13.96
N ASP A 66 -21.81 -1.50 14.90
CA ASP A 66 -23.05 -1.04 15.54
C ASP A 66 -24.18 -0.67 14.57
N GLY A 67 -24.23 -1.34 13.40
CA GLY A 67 -25.20 -1.08 12.34
C GLY A 67 -24.85 0.04 11.37
N GLU A 68 -23.69 0.69 11.53
CA GLU A 68 -23.23 1.78 10.68
C GLU A 68 -21.93 1.44 9.94
N THR A 69 -21.78 1.98 8.72
CA THR A 69 -20.55 1.89 7.93
C THR A 69 -19.71 3.15 8.17
N CYS A 70 -18.51 2.97 8.71
CA CYS A 70 -17.58 4.05 9.02
C CYS A 70 -16.31 3.96 8.19
N ALA A 71 -15.91 5.04 7.52
CA ALA A 71 -14.61 5.13 6.87
C ALA A 71 -13.48 5.17 7.94
N GLN A 72 -12.54 4.24 7.85
CA GLN A 72 -11.41 4.12 8.76
C GLN A 72 -10.09 4.19 8.00
N ALA A 73 -9.19 5.06 8.44
CA ALA A 73 -7.85 5.18 7.89
C ALA A 73 -7.03 3.90 8.09
N VAL A 74 -6.27 3.52 7.07
CA VAL A 74 -5.36 2.38 7.05
C VAL A 74 -3.92 2.86 7.06
N ASP A 75 -3.07 2.26 7.90
CA ASP A 75 -1.62 2.52 7.88
C ASP A 75 -0.96 1.63 6.83
N LEU A 76 -1.13 1.97 5.55
CA LEU A 76 -0.52 1.23 4.44
C LEU A 76 1.00 1.05 4.58
N PRO A 77 1.79 2.08 4.99
CA PRO A 77 3.22 1.91 5.21
C PRO A 77 3.54 0.83 6.25
N GLU A 78 2.78 0.80 7.35
CA GLU A 78 2.93 -0.24 8.38
C GLU A 78 2.49 -1.62 7.86
N THR A 79 1.38 -1.70 7.14
CA THR A 79 0.90 -2.95 6.54
C THR A 79 1.95 -3.54 5.59
N PHE A 80 2.55 -2.71 4.73
CA PHE A 80 3.61 -3.18 3.83
C PHE A 80 4.86 -3.62 4.60
N ALA A 81 5.29 -2.86 5.61
CA ALA A 81 6.42 -3.26 6.47
C ALA A 81 6.16 -4.61 7.18
N TYR A 82 4.93 -4.82 7.65
CA TYR A 82 4.49 -6.07 8.27
C TYR A 82 4.56 -7.24 7.26
N LEU A 83 4.02 -7.07 6.06
CA LEU A 83 4.01 -8.07 5.00
C LEU A 83 5.41 -8.42 4.48
N LEU A 84 6.36 -7.49 4.54
CA LEU A 84 7.77 -7.76 4.28
C LEU A 84 8.47 -8.53 5.40
N CYS A 85 7.78 -8.83 6.51
CA CYS A 85 8.40 -9.36 7.73
C CYS A 85 9.58 -8.49 8.19
N LEU A 86 9.45 -7.17 8.04
CA LEU A 86 10.54 -6.24 8.28
C LEU A 86 10.77 -6.07 9.79
N TYR A 87 11.96 -6.41 10.26
CA TYR A 87 12.40 -6.01 11.59
C TYR A 87 12.76 -4.52 11.58
N VAL A 88 11.78 -3.68 11.93
CA VAL A 88 11.91 -2.22 11.91
C VAL A 88 12.92 -1.78 12.98
N ARG A 89 14.02 -1.17 12.54
CA ARG A 89 15.03 -0.55 13.40
C ARG A 89 14.74 0.92 13.64
N LYS A 90 14.18 1.61 12.64
CA LYS A 90 13.89 3.03 12.70
C LYS A 90 12.65 3.35 11.87
N ARG A 91 11.74 4.10 12.46
CA ARG A 91 10.58 4.69 11.79
C ARG A 91 10.67 6.20 11.94
N GLN A 92 10.55 6.94 10.84
CA GLN A 92 10.67 8.40 10.84
C GLN A 92 9.57 9.03 10.00
N ALA A 93 8.85 9.98 10.59
CA ALA A 93 8.09 10.95 9.82
C ALA A 93 9.02 12.11 9.48
N LEU A 94 9.17 12.43 8.19
CA LEU A 94 9.99 13.53 7.69
C LEU A 94 9.11 14.44 6.84
N ASN A 95 9.48 15.72 6.76
CA ASN A 95 8.79 16.67 5.91
C ASN A 95 9.81 17.39 5.02
N ASP A 96 9.48 17.54 3.74
CA ASP A 96 10.12 18.45 2.80
C ASP A 96 9.12 19.56 2.45
N ASN A 97 9.10 20.60 3.28
CA ASN A 97 8.06 21.64 3.28
C ASN A 97 6.64 21.05 3.38
N ASP A 98 5.92 21.06 2.28
CA ASP A 98 4.55 20.55 2.09
C ASP A 98 4.47 19.03 1.91
N ARG A 99 5.60 18.35 1.65
CA ARG A 99 5.61 16.91 1.37
C ARG A 99 5.90 16.09 2.60
N ARG A 100 4.95 15.23 2.95
CA ARG A 100 5.09 14.26 4.03
C ARG A 100 5.75 12.98 3.53
N TYR A 101 6.69 12.49 4.33
CA TYR A 101 7.35 11.21 4.16
C TYR A 101 7.18 10.36 5.41
N LEU A 102 6.88 9.07 5.24
CA LEU A 102 7.00 8.07 6.29
C LEU A 102 8.02 7.02 5.86
N VAL A 103 9.11 6.94 6.61
CA VAL A 103 10.25 6.09 6.29
C VAL A 103 10.40 5.01 7.33
N TYR A 104 10.43 3.76 6.88
CA TYR A 104 10.81 2.60 7.68
C TYR A 104 12.19 2.13 7.23
N ARG A 105 13.09 1.90 8.18
CA ARG A 105 14.37 1.25 7.95
C ARG A 105 14.49 0.05 8.86
N GLY A 106 14.95 -1.06 8.32
CA GLY A 106 15.03 -2.32 9.05
C GLY A 106 15.82 -3.36 8.31
N ALA A 107 15.65 -4.61 8.72
CA ALA A 107 16.17 -5.76 8.01
C ALA A 107 15.10 -6.84 7.82
N THR A 108 15.11 -7.54 6.69
CA THR A 108 14.27 -8.74 6.50
C THR A 108 14.78 -9.90 7.34
N ARG A 109 14.06 -11.03 7.34
CA ARG A 109 14.50 -12.26 8.00
C ARG A 109 15.81 -12.79 7.45
N GLU A 110 16.08 -12.59 6.15
CA GLU A 110 17.35 -12.98 5.51
C GLU A 110 18.49 -11.99 5.78
N GLY A 111 18.26 -10.96 6.62
CA GLY A 111 19.28 -9.99 7.00
C GLY A 111 19.51 -8.84 6.02
N ARG A 112 18.71 -8.76 4.94
CA ARG A 112 18.82 -7.67 3.96
C ARG A 112 18.31 -6.37 4.54
N LYS A 113 19.09 -5.30 4.43
CA LYS A 113 18.75 -3.97 4.92
C LYS A 113 17.79 -3.29 3.96
N VAL A 114 16.62 -2.91 4.45
CA VAL A 114 15.55 -2.34 3.63
C VAL A 114 15.19 -0.95 4.12
N ALA A 115 14.98 -0.04 3.18
CA ALA A 115 14.24 1.20 3.39
C ALA A 115 12.90 1.16 2.62
N VAL A 116 11.81 1.43 3.32
CA VAL A 116 10.49 1.70 2.73
C VAL A 116 10.23 3.19 2.89
N ILE A 117 9.91 3.88 1.80
CA ILE A 117 9.66 5.32 1.75
C ILE A 117 8.27 5.54 1.18
N CYS A 118 7.32 5.90 2.05
CA CYS A 118 5.98 6.28 1.64
C CYS A 118 5.85 7.80 1.59
N ARG A 119 5.24 8.33 0.52
CA ARG A 119 5.15 9.76 0.18
C ARG A 119 3.82 10.08 -0.50
N GLU A 120 3.32 11.30 -0.35
CA GLU A 120 2.19 11.76 -1.18
C GLU A 120 2.69 12.23 -2.54
N THR A 121 2.32 11.51 -3.60
CA THR A 121 2.78 11.72 -4.98
C THR A 121 1.69 12.17 -5.93
N GLU A 122 0.48 12.43 -5.45
CA GLU A 122 -0.60 12.90 -6.30
C GLU A 122 -0.22 14.22 -6.98
N GLY A 123 -0.40 14.26 -8.31
CA GLY A 123 -0.07 15.44 -9.12
C GLY A 123 1.42 15.72 -9.31
N TRP A 124 2.31 14.80 -8.91
CA TRP A 124 3.74 14.98 -9.12
C TRP A 124 4.12 14.95 -10.60
N MET A 125 4.96 15.91 -10.97
CA MET A 125 5.59 16.01 -12.28
C MET A 125 7.10 15.70 -12.19
N GLU A 126 7.81 15.69 -13.30
CA GLU A 126 9.26 15.40 -13.38
C GLU A 126 10.12 16.18 -12.37
N LYS A 127 9.83 17.48 -12.20
CA LYS A 127 10.52 18.35 -11.22
C LYS A 127 10.34 17.87 -9.77
N ASP A 128 9.19 17.25 -9.49
CA ASP A 128 8.81 16.81 -8.15
C ASP A 128 9.53 15.50 -7.79
N TYR A 129 9.65 14.58 -8.75
CA TYR A 129 10.50 13.39 -8.62
C TYR A 129 11.98 13.72 -8.51
N THR A 130 12.43 14.79 -9.18
CA THR A 130 13.82 15.28 -9.04
C THR A 130 14.07 15.82 -7.63
N ARG A 131 13.17 16.67 -7.11
CA ARG A 131 13.25 17.16 -5.72
C ARG A 131 13.19 16.03 -4.69
N ASP A 132 12.32 15.03 -4.91
CA ASP A 132 12.22 13.83 -4.07
C ASP A 132 13.54 13.06 -3.98
N LYS A 133 14.18 12.80 -5.14
CA LYS A 133 15.50 12.17 -5.22
C LYS A 133 16.55 12.95 -4.42
N GLU A 134 16.61 14.26 -4.60
CA GLU A 134 17.57 15.13 -3.90
C GLU A 134 17.35 15.12 -2.40
N PHE A 135 16.09 15.21 -1.94
CA PHE A 135 15.74 15.14 -0.53
C PHE A 135 16.16 13.80 0.10
N VAL A 136 15.86 12.69 -0.56
CA VAL A 136 16.22 11.34 -0.10
C VAL A 136 17.74 11.16 -0.01
N ALA A 137 18.48 11.70 -0.97
CA ALA A 137 19.94 11.69 -0.98
C ALA A 137 20.53 12.56 0.15
N ALA A 138 20.08 13.80 0.29
CA ALA A 138 20.55 14.73 1.32
C ALA A 138 20.32 14.19 2.75
N ARG A 139 19.21 13.48 2.95
CA ARG A 139 18.86 12.84 4.23
C ARG A 139 19.49 11.46 4.43
N LYS A 140 20.25 10.94 3.45
CA LYS A 140 20.91 9.63 3.54
C LYS A 140 19.93 8.50 3.88
N ILE A 141 18.71 8.58 3.35
CA ILE A 141 17.64 7.63 3.68
C ILE A 141 17.94 6.26 3.07
N ALA A 142 18.32 6.23 1.79
CA ALA A 142 18.68 5.03 1.03
C ALA A 142 20.12 4.56 1.26
N GLU A 143 20.96 5.34 1.95
CA GLU A 143 22.38 5.04 2.13
C GLU A 143 22.58 3.72 2.90
N GLY A 144 23.35 2.80 2.30
CA GLY A 144 23.70 1.51 2.87
C GLY A 144 22.55 0.50 2.96
N MET A 145 21.45 0.72 2.23
CA MET A 145 20.34 -0.21 2.12
C MET A 145 20.56 -1.15 0.92
N ASP A 146 20.28 -2.43 1.11
CA ASP A 146 20.29 -3.43 0.04
C ASP A 146 19.05 -3.28 -0.86
N ASP A 147 17.94 -2.81 -0.28
CA ASP A 147 16.69 -2.54 -0.99
C ASP A 147 16.06 -1.22 -0.59
N VAL A 148 15.50 -0.54 -1.59
CA VAL A 148 14.69 0.66 -1.39
C VAL A 148 13.35 0.46 -2.08
N TYR A 149 12.27 0.54 -1.31
CA TYR A 149 10.90 0.47 -1.80
C TYR A 149 10.21 1.82 -1.62
N VAL A 150 9.47 2.22 -2.65
CA VAL A 150 8.76 3.50 -2.72
C VAL A 150 7.36 3.27 -3.28
N ASN A 151 6.37 4.06 -2.87
CA ASN A 151 5.09 4.09 -3.57
C ASN A 151 5.18 4.96 -4.82
N GLY A 152 4.59 4.47 -5.90
CA GLY A 152 4.60 5.08 -7.22
C GLY A 152 5.98 5.14 -7.87
N ASP A 153 6.07 5.95 -8.93
CA ASP A 153 7.30 6.17 -9.69
C ASP A 153 8.39 6.86 -8.86
N SER A 154 9.64 6.78 -9.34
CA SER A 154 10.78 7.28 -8.58
C SER A 154 12.01 7.56 -9.44
N TYR A 155 12.71 8.66 -9.13
CA TYR A 155 14.06 8.93 -9.65
C TYR A 155 15.17 8.58 -8.64
N ILE A 156 14.81 8.06 -7.46
CA ILE A 156 15.78 7.58 -6.46
C ILE A 156 16.53 6.36 -7.05
N PRO A 157 17.87 6.40 -7.15
CA PRO A 157 18.64 5.31 -7.73
C PRO A 157 18.39 3.99 -7.00
N GLY A 158 18.08 2.94 -7.76
CA GLY A 158 17.84 1.58 -7.24
C GLY A 158 16.52 1.40 -6.48
N ALA A 159 15.67 2.44 -6.39
CA ALA A 159 14.36 2.30 -5.77
C ALA A 159 13.42 1.49 -6.66
N ARG A 160 12.58 0.65 -6.03
CA ARG A 160 11.56 -0.16 -6.70
C ARG A 160 10.18 0.22 -6.20
N ALA A 161 9.24 0.31 -7.14
CA ALA A 161 7.82 0.44 -6.86
C ALA A 161 7.36 -0.71 -5.94
N LEU A 162 6.67 -0.38 -4.85
CA LEU A 162 6.25 -1.36 -3.84
C LEU A 162 4.96 -2.09 -4.23
N GLU A 163 4.17 -1.52 -5.14
CA GLU A 163 2.80 -1.93 -5.52
C GLU A 163 2.71 -3.41 -5.87
N LYS A 164 3.60 -3.87 -6.76
CA LYS A 164 3.63 -5.27 -7.22
C LYS A 164 3.89 -6.21 -6.06
N LEU A 165 4.95 -5.92 -5.29
CA LEU A 165 5.33 -6.76 -4.15
C LEU A 165 4.28 -6.70 -3.03
N PHE A 166 3.60 -5.56 -2.86
CA PHE A 166 2.52 -5.41 -1.89
C PHE A 166 1.36 -6.34 -2.26
N LYS A 167 0.87 -6.31 -3.51
CA LYS A 167 -0.16 -7.26 -3.96
C LYS A 167 0.29 -8.71 -3.82
N GLU A 168 1.51 -9.04 -4.26
CA GLU A 168 2.07 -10.40 -4.14
C GLU A 168 2.08 -10.90 -2.70
N ARG A 169 2.41 -10.03 -1.73
CA ARG A 169 2.45 -10.41 -0.31
C ARG A 169 1.07 -10.46 0.35
N MET A 170 0.14 -9.60 -0.06
CA MET A 170 -1.24 -9.62 0.45
C MET A 170 -1.98 -10.90 0.06
N PHE A 171 -1.77 -11.37 -1.17
CA PHE A 171 -2.51 -12.51 -1.74
C PHE A 171 -1.63 -13.76 -1.91
N ALA A 172 -0.48 -13.81 -1.23
CA ALA A 172 0.33 -15.02 -1.20
C ALA A 172 -0.48 -16.17 -0.55
N PRO A 173 -0.43 -17.40 -1.11
CA PRO A 173 -1.02 -18.54 -0.44
C PRO A 173 -0.41 -18.70 0.95
N VAL A 174 -1.24 -18.97 1.95
CA VAL A 174 -0.77 -19.31 3.29
C VAL A 174 -0.14 -20.68 3.19
N GLU A 175 1.17 -20.79 3.48
CA GLU A 175 1.80 -22.09 3.68
C GLU A 175 1.11 -22.75 4.89
N VAL A 176 0.42 -23.87 4.64
CA VAL A 176 -0.28 -24.68 5.66
C VAL A 176 0.67 -25.72 6.23
#